data_AF-A0A8T6NWA5-F1
#
_entry.id   AF-A0A8T6NWA5-F1
#
_cell.length_a   1.000
_cell.length_b   1.000
_cell.length_c   1.000
_cell.angle_alpha   90.00
_cell.angle_beta   90.00
_cell.angle_gamma   90.00
#
_symmetry.space_group_name_H-M   'P 1'
#
loop_
_entity.id
_entity.type
_entity.pdbx_description
1 polymer ?
#
loop_
_entity_poly.entity_id
_entity_poly.type
_entity_poly.pdbx_seq_one_letter_code
_entity_poly.pdbx_strand_id
1 'polypeptide(L)'
;MADDATFKPFYANSYALVIGVNTYQDPSFVPLGEAEDDAQRVAELLEAQPYNFKVRLILGEEAIQQNILQAMYDLRSTGPDDR
;
A
#
# COMPACT_ATOMS: atom_id res chain seq x y z
N MET A 1 8.31 28.77 20.26
CA MET A 1 7.75 27.46 20.67
C MET A 1 7.28 26.81 19.39
N ALA A 2 8.12 25.96 18.80
CA ALA A 2 7.76 25.18 17.62
C ALA A 2 7.19 23.86 18.12
N ASP A 3 6.01 23.49 17.63
CA ASP A 3 5.37 22.21 17.91
C ASP A 3 6.34 21.08 17.57
N ASP A 4 6.86 20.44 18.60
CA ASP A 4 7.69 19.25 18.50
C ASP A 4 6.75 18.12 18.10
N ALA A 5 6.71 17.82 16.79
CA ALA A 5 5.99 16.70 16.22
C ALA A 5 6.56 15.41 16.82
N THR A 6 6.06 15.07 18.01
CA THR A 6 6.59 14.02 18.87
C THR A 6 6.40 12.70 18.15
N PHE A 7 7.48 12.17 17.58
CA PHE A 7 7.53 10.84 16.99
C PHE A 7 7.13 9.84 18.08
N LYS A 8 5.93 9.25 17.96
CA LYS A 8 5.48 8.21 18.89
C LYS A 8 6.13 6.89 18.48
N PRO A 9 7.03 6.32 19.29
CA PRO A 9 7.75 5.08 18.98
C PRO A 9 6.87 3.81 19.02
N PHE A 10 5.54 3.96 19.04
CA PHE A 10 4.58 2.87 19.29
C PHE A 10 4.12 2.11 18.04
N TYR A 11 4.41 2.58 16.82
CA TYR A 11 4.25 1.74 15.63
C TYR A 11 5.49 0.84 15.48
N ALA A 12 5.56 -0.24 16.25
CA ALA A 12 6.68 -1.19 16.19
C ALA A 12 6.86 -1.80 14.78
N ASN A 13 5.81 -1.76 13.95
CA ASN A 13 5.84 -2.11 12.54
C ASN A 13 4.85 -1.24 11.77
N SER A 14 5.30 -0.58 10.69
CA SER A 14 4.43 0.10 9.73
C SER A 14 4.08 -0.84 8.58
N TYR A 15 2.84 -0.82 8.12
CA TYR A 15 2.37 -1.64 7.00
C TYR A 15 1.71 -0.76 5.94
N ALA A 16 1.88 -1.12 4.67
CA ALA A 16 1.21 -0.46 3.55
C ALA A 16 0.70 -1.48 2.54
N LEU A 17 -0.44 -1.17 1.94
CA LEU A 17 -0.94 -1.84 0.74
C LEU A 17 -0.88 -0.83 -0.39
N VAL A 18 -0.11 -1.16 -1.42
CA VAL A 18 0.05 -0.34 -2.63
C VAL A 18 -0.55 -1.09 -3.81
N ILE A 19 -1.34 -0.40 -4.62
CA ILE A 19 -2.12 -1.02 -5.70
C ILE A 19 -1.89 -0.21 -6.97
N GLY A 20 -1.43 -0.88 -8.03
CA GLY A 20 -1.29 -0.31 -9.37
C GLY A 20 -2.16 -1.07 -10.36
N VAL A 21 -2.94 -0.35 -11.18
CA VAL A 21 -3.85 -0.98 -12.16
C VAL A 21 -3.69 -0.29 -13.50
N ASN A 22 -2.99 -0.92 -14.46
CA ASN A 22 -2.91 -0.38 -15.82
C ASN A 22 -4.03 -0.88 -16.71
N THR A 23 -4.37 -2.16 -16.61
CA THR A 23 -5.27 -2.82 -17.55
C THR A 23 -6.56 -3.26 -16.88
N TYR A 24 -7.67 -3.00 -17.55
CA TYR A 24 -9.00 -3.40 -17.13
C TYR A 24 -9.55 -4.43 -18.12
N GLN A 25 -10.27 -5.43 -17.62
CA GLN A 25 -10.91 -6.43 -18.48
C GLN A 25 -12.05 -5.83 -19.31
N ASP A 26 -12.72 -4.82 -18.75
CA ASP A 26 -13.78 -4.11 -19.46
C ASP A 26 -13.15 -3.13 -20.46
N PRO A 27 -13.39 -3.31 -21.78
CA PRO A 27 -12.76 -2.51 -22.83
C PRO A 27 -13.26 -1.05 -22.87
N SER A 28 -14.28 -0.70 -22.09
CA SER A 28 -14.72 0.68 -21.92
C SER A 28 -13.75 1.52 -21.08
N PHE A 29 -12.87 0.88 -20.33
CA PHE A 29 -11.83 1.56 -19.56
C PHE A 29 -10.55 1.70 -20.38
N VAL A 30 -10.01 2.92 -20.43
CA VAL A 30 -8.74 3.21 -21.09
C VAL A 30 -7.59 2.81 -20.17
N PRO A 31 -6.61 2.02 -20.65
CA PRO A 31 -5.45 1.68 -19.85
C PRO A 31 -4.67 2.92 -19.39
N LEU A 32 -4.23 2.91 -18.13
CA LEU A 32 -3.55 4.07 -17.51
C LEU A 32 -2.05 4.16 -17.84
N GLY A 33 -1.44 3.07 -18.32
CA GLY A 33 -0.06 3.02 -18.81
C GLY A 33 1.02 2.98 -17.73
N GLU A 34 0.97 3.90 -16.76
CA GLU A 34 2.05 4.13 -15.78
C GLU A 34 1.68 3.77 -14.34
N ALA A 35 0.44 3.39 -14.06
CA ALA A 35 -0.06 3.18 -12.70
C ALA A 35 0.62 2.00 -11.97
N GLU A 36 1.05 0.97 -12.69
CA GLU A 36 1.82 -0.14 -12.09
C GLU A 36 3.25 0.28 -11.74
N ASP A 37 3.88 1.06 -12.62
CA ASP A 37 5.22 1.61 -12.38
C ASP A 37 5.19 2.61 -11.22
N ASP A 38 4.18 3.49 -11.15
CA ASP A 38 3.96 4.38 -10.01
C ASP A 38 3.82 3.61 -8.70
N ALA A 39 3.00 2.54 -8.69
CA ALA A 39 2.80 1.69 -7.53
C ALA A 39 4.11 1.00 -7.10
N GLN A 40 4.90 0.51 -8.04
CA GLN A 40 6.22 -0.08 -7.78
C GLN A 40 7.18 0.94 -7.14
N ARG A 41 7.25 2.16 -7.68
CA ARG A 41 8.12 3.23 -7.14
C ARG A 41 7.70 3.69 -5.75
N VAL A 42 6.39 3.76 -5.50
CA VAL A 42 5.86 4.10 -4.17
C VAL A 42 6.16 2.98 -3.18
N ALA A 43 6.01 1.71 -3.57
CA ALA A 43 6.37 0.57 -2.72
C ALA A 43 7.86 0.62 -2.34
N GLU A 44 8.76 0.80 -3.30
CA GLU A 44 10.20 0.93 -3.07
C GLU A 44 10.54 2.07 -2.10
N LEU A 45 9.89 3.23 -2.25
CA LEU A 45 10.09 4.38 -1.38
C LEU A 45 9.62 4.10 0.06
N LEU A 46 8.50 3.40 0.22
CA LEU A 46 7.94 3.07 1.53
C LEU A 46 8.75 1.99 2.27
N GLU A 47 9.30 1.01 1.53
CA GLU A 47 10.20 0.00 2.09
C GLU A 47 11.55 0.58 2.50
N ALA A 48 12.01 1.61 1.79
CA ALA A 48 13.29 2.25 2.06
C ALA A 48 13.34 2.99 3.41
N GLN A 49 14.57 3.16 3.92
CA GLN A 49 14.83 4.05 5.05
C GLN A 49 14.47 5.50 4.69
N PRO A 50 13.88 6.29 5.61
CA PRO A 50 13.63 5.97 7.03
C PRO A 50 12.28 5.29 7.31
N TYR A 51 11.48 5.01 6.29
CA TYR A 51 10.07 4.62 6.45
C TYR A 51 9.89 3.16 6.89
N ASN A 52 10.66 2.23 6.32
CA ASN A 52 10.69 0.80 6.70
C ASN A 52 9.29 0.15 6.79
N PHE A 53 8.38 0.48 5.88
CA PHE A 53 7.07 -0.17 5.83
C PHE A 53 7.22 -1.61 5.35
N LYS A 54 6.41 -2.51 5.90
CA LYS A 54 6.13 -3.82 5.31
C LYS A 54 5.08 -3.61 4.23
N VAL A 55 5.51 -3.55 2.98
CA VAL A 55 4.63 -3.27 1.85
C VAL A 55 4.07 -4.57 1.29
N ARG A 56 2.77 -4.58 1.02
CA ARG A 56 2.13 -5.53 0.12
C ARG A 56 1.78 -4.78 -1.16
N LEU A 57 2.32 -5.24 -2.28
CA LEU A 57 2.09 -4.67 -3.61
C LEU A 57 1.13 -5.58 -4.39
N ILE A 58 0.13 -4.99 -5.04
CA ILE A 58 -0.79 -5.70 -5.95
C ILE A 58 -0.83 -4.93 -7.27
N LEU A 59 -0.56 -5.61 -8.39
CA LEU A 59 -0.46 -5.00 -9.71
C LEU A 59 -1.42 -5.65 -10.72
N GLY A 60 -1.85 -4.86 -11.69
CA GLY A 60 -2.50 -5.34 -12.92
C GLY A 60 -3.63 -6.33 -12.70
N GLU A 61 -3.53 -7.50 -13.32
CA GLU A 61 -4.56 -8.55 -13.26
C GLU A 61 -4.78 -9.12 -11.85
N GLU A 62 -3.81 -8.98 -10.94
CA GLU A 62 -3.99 -9.40 -9.56
C GLU A 62 -4.76 -8.37 -8.73
N ALA A 63 -4.89 -7.13 -9.21
CA ALA A 63 -5.62 -6.05 -8.56
C ALA A 63 -7.16 -6.17 -8.71
N ILE A 64 -7.68 -7.39 -8.70
CA ILE A 64 -9.10 -7.66 -8.65
C ILE A 64 -9.67 -7.36 -7.25
N GLN A 65 -10.97 -7.04 -7.22
CA GLN A 65 -11.69 -6.68 -5.99
C GLN A 65 -11.46 -7.71 -4.86
N GLN A 66 -11.53 -9.01 -5.17
CA GLN A 66 -11.34 -10.06 -4.17
C GLN A 66 -9.97 -9.99 -3.50
N ASN A 67 -8.90 -9.80 -4.28
CA ASN A 67 -7.53 -9.75 -3.78
C ASN A 67 -7.28 -8.48 -2.98
N ILE A 68 -7.80 -7.34 -3.43
CA ILE A 68 -7.71 -6.06 -2.71
C ILE A 68 -8.42 -6.17 -1.36
N LEU A 69 -9.65 -6.69 -1.33
CA LEU A 69 -10.42 -6.87 -0.09
C LEU A 69 -9.71 -7.84 0.86
N GLN A 70 -9.18 -8.96 0.34
CA GLN A 70 -8.41 -9.90 1.15
C GLN A 70 -7.16 -9.21 1.73
N ALA A 71 -6.44 -8.41 0.95
CA ALA A 71 -5.27 -7.71 1.43
C ALA A 71 -5.60 -6.65 2.49
N MET A 72 -6.71 -5.93 2.35
CA MET A 72 -7.22 -5.04 3.40
C MET A 72 -7.61 -5.81 4.67
N TYR A 73 -8.24 -6.98 4.53
CA TYR A 73 -8.53 -7.85 5.67
C TYR A 73 -7.27 -8.38 6.34
N ASP A 74 -6.25 -8.76 5.59
CA ASP A 74 -4.99 -9.23 6.17
C ASP A 74 -4.30 -8.09 6.94
N LEU A 75 -4.26 -6.87 6.38
CA LEU A 75 -3.73 -5.67 7.04
C LEU A 75 -4.45 -5.34 8.37
N ARG A 76 -5.75 -5.56 8.46
CA ARG A 76 -6.48 -5.33 9.71
C ARG A 76 -6.09 -6.32 10.82
N SER A 77 -5.54 -7.48 10.42
CA SER A 77 -5.23 -8.60 11.31
C SER A 77 -3.77 -8.61 11.76
N THR A 78 -2.92 -7.77 11.17
CA THR A 78 -1.47 -7.72 11.46
C THR A 78 -1.10 -7.04 12.79
N GLY A 79 -2.06 -6.86 13.70
CA GLY A 79 -1.78 -6.60 15.12
C GLY A 79 -3.02 -6.16 15.90
N PRO A 80 -3.13 -6.50 17.20
CA PRO A 80 -3.99 -5.76 18.10
C PRO A 80 -3.39 -4.36 18.26
N ASP A 81 -4.04 -3.34 17.72
CA ASP A 81 -3.83 -1.98 18.21
C ASP A 81 -4.70 -1.88 19.47
N ASP A 82 -4.06 -1.67 20.62
CA ASP A 82 -4.70 -1.45 21.92
C ASP A 82 -5.73 -0.32 21.77
N ARG A 83 -7.01 -0.68 21.60
CA ARG A 83 -8.13 0.27 21.55
C ARG A 83 -8.36 0.95 22.89
#